data_AF-A0A0S9N3Z0-F1
#
_entry.id   AF-A0A0S9N3Z0-F1
#
_cell.length_a   1.000
_cell.length_b   1.000
_cell.length_c   1.000
_cell.angle_alpha   90.00
_cell.angle_beta   90.00
_cell.angle_gamma   90.00
#
_symmetry.space_group_name_H-M   'P 1'
#
loop_
_entity.id
_entity.type
_entity.pdbx_description
1 polymer ?
#
loop_
_entity_poly.entity_id
_entity_poly.type
_entity_poly.pdbx_seq_one_letter_code
_entity_poly.pdbx_strand_id
1 'polypeptide(L)' 'MHTTRGNLNYLLEVFGFELAKRAGWQDIDGMDAVHLHLINKHHWLPRDVRSMTEDDLRLALHEEMQGWTLPTAAR' A
#
# COMPACT_ATOMS: atom_id res chain seq x y z
N MET A 1 20.03 13.70 7.66
CA MET A 1 19.86 12.32 8.18
C MET A 1 18.56 11.78 7.60
N HIS A 2 18.62 10.86 6.63
CA HIS A 2 17.48 10.41 5.81
C HIS A 2 17.32 8.88 5.93
N THR A 3 17.24 8.38 7.16
CA THR A 3 17.15 6.93 7.46
C THR A 3 15.71 6.40 7.47
N THR A 4 14.77 7.08 6.83
CA THR A 4 13.34 6.72 6.87
C THR A 4 12.90 5.87 5.68
N ARG A 5 13.59 5.95 4.53
CA ARG A 5 13.14 5.30 3.27
C ARG A 5 12.99 3.78 3.35
N GLY A 6 13.91 3.07 4.02
CA GLY A 6 13.83 1.60 4.13
C GLY A 6 12.64 1.11 4.96
N ASN A 7 12.23 1.87 5.97
CA ASN A 7 11.08 1.52 6.82
C ASN A 7 9.75 1.87 6.13
N LEU A 8 9.79 2.88 5.25
CA LEU A 8 8.62 3.41 4.56
C LEU A 8 8.08 2.45 3.49
N ASN A 9 8.95 1.74 2.74
CA ASN A 9 8.52 0.77 1.75
C ASN A 9 7.95 -0.50 2.40
N TYR A 10 8.59 -0.96 3.48
CA TYR A 10 8.11 -2.10 4.27
C TYR A 10 6.66 -1.91 4.76
N LEU A 11 6.30 -0.71 5.20
CA LEU A 11 4.93 -0.40 5.63
C LEU A 11 3.91 -0.52 4.50
N LEU A 12 4.26 -0.09 3.28
CA LEU A 12 3.38 -0.19 2.10
C LEU A 12 3.20 -1.64 1.68
N GLU A 13 4.28 -2.42 1.72
CA GLU A 13 4.22 -3.85 1.44
C GLU A 13 3.33 -4.58 2.45
N VAL A 14 3.53 -4.36 3.76
CA VAL A 14 2.69 -4.96 4.81
C VAL A 14 1.23 -4.53 4.69
N PHE A 15 0.98 -3.25 4.36
CA PHE A 15 -0.38 -2.76 4.09
C PHE A 15 -1.01 -3.52 2.92
N GLY A 16 -0.28 -3.66 1.83
CA GLY A 16 -0.70 -4.42 0.66
C GLY A 16 -1.01 -5.89 0.95
N PHE A 17 -0.18 -6.56 1.75
CA PHE A 17 -0.44 -7.94 2.20
C PHE A 17 -1.74 -8.07 2.99
N GLU A 18 -1.99 -7.17 3.95
CA GLU A 18 -3.22 -7.18 4.73
C GLU A 18 -4.44 -6.86 3.87
N LEU A 19 -4.26 -5.97 2.90
CA LEU A 19 -5.30 -5.55 1.98
C LEU A 19 -5.68 -6.68 1.01
N ALA A 20 -4.69 -7.40 0.48
CA ALA A 20 -4.88 -8.62 -0.31
C ALA A 20 -5.63 -9.70 0.48
N LYS A 21 -5.23 -9.96 1.72
CA LYS A 21 -5.93 -10.92 2.61
C LYS A 21 -7.37 -10.51 2.86
N ARG A 22 -7.63 -9.23 3.14
CA ARG A 22 -8.98 -8.70 3.37
C ARG A 22 -9.85 -8.79 2.12
N ALA A 23 -9.28 -8.54 0.95
CA ALA A 23 -9.97 -8.61 -0.33
C ALA A 23 -10.10 -10.05 -0.88
N GLY A 24 -9.37 -11.01 -0.30
CA GLY A 24 -9.34 -12.40 -0.76
C GLY A 24 -8.55 -12.60 -2.06
N TRP A 25 -7.58 -11.73 -2.35
CA TRP A 25 -6.71 -11.88 -3.51
C TRP A 25 -5.67 -12.98 -3.26
N GLN A 26 -5.60 -13.95 -4.16
CA GLN A 26 -4.70 -15.11 -4.02
C GLN A 26 -3.39 -14.98 -4.79
N ASP A 27 -3.34 -14.10 -5.80
CA ASP A 27 -2.21 -13.95 -6.73
C ASP A 27 -1.60 -12.54 -6.69
N ILE A 28 -2.12 -11.67 -5.82
CA ILE A 28 -1.77 -10.25 -5.77
C ILE A 28 -1.57 -9.86 -4.32
N ASP A 29 -0.35 -9.46 -3.96
CA ASP A 29 0.04 -9.03 -2.62
C ASP A 29 1.03 -7.86 -2.65
N GLY A 30 1.41 -7.35 -1.48
CA GLY A 30 2.37 -6.25 -1.35
C GLY A 30 2.01 -5.02 -2.20
N MET A 31 2.96 -4.54 -3.00
CA MET A 31 2.77 -3.33 -3.81
C MET A 31 1.73 -3.51 -4.93
N ASP A 32 1.59 -4.69 -5.52
CA ASP A 32 0.55 -4.92 -6.54
C ASP A 32 -0.85 -4.87 -5.94
N ALA A 33 -1.02 -5.32 -4.70
CA ALA A 33 -2.27 -5.18 -3.96
C ALA A 33 -2.59 -3.70 -3.66
N VAL A 34 -1.59 -2.91 -3.31
CA VAL A 34 -1.73 -1.45 -3.14
C VAL A 34 -2.18 -0.80 -4.45
N HIS A 35 -1.52 -1.11 -5.56
CA HIS A 35 -1.88 -0.55 -6.87
C HIS A 35 -3.32 -0.94 -7.24
N LEU A 36 -3.68 -2.21 -7.10
CA LEU A 36 -5.01 -2.70 -7.43
C LEU A 36 -6.09 -2.06 -6.55
N HIS A 37 -5.80 -1.83 -5.27
CA HIS A 37 -6.69 -1.13 -4.37
C HIS A 37 -6.95 0.31 -4.82
N LEU A 38 -5.90 1.06 -5.15
CA LEU A 38 -6.02 2.43 -5.63
C LEU A 38 -6.80 2.50 -6.95
N ILE A 39 -6.55 1.57 -7.87
CA ILE A 39 -7.31 1.45 -9.12
C ILE A 39 -8.80 1.22 -8.83
N ASN A 40 -9.14 0.29 -7.93
CA ASN A 40 -10.53 0.00 -7.61
C ASN A 40 -11.23 1.14 -6.85
N LYS A 41 -10.52 1.81 -5.93
CA LYS A 41 -11.09 2.86 -5.07
C LYS A 41 -11.26 4.19 -5.81
N HIS A 42 -10.25 4.61 -6.59
CA HIS A 42 -10.23 5.91 -7.26
C HIS A 42 -10.52 5.81 -8.76
N HIS A 43 -10.72 4.60 -9.30
CA HIS A 43 -10.88 4.37 -10.74
C HIS A 43 -9.73 4.93 -11.59
N TRP A 44 -8.53 5.00 -11.02
CA TRP A 44 -7.34 5.45 -11.71
C TRP A 44 -6.85 4.42 -12.71
N LEU A 45 -6.19 4.91 -13.76
CA LEU A 45 -5.64 4.02 -14.78
C LEU A 45 -4.44 3.26 -14.21
N PRO A 46 -4.29 1.95 -14.50
CA PRO A 46 -3.17 1.16 -14.01
C PRO A 46 -1.80 1.74 -14.38
N ARG A 47 -1.72 2.40 -15.55
CA ARG A 47 -0.48 3.07 -16.01
C ARG A 47 -0.08 4.23 -15.09
N ASP A 48 -1.06 4.97 -14.59
CA ASP A 48 -0.84 6.17 -13.80
C ASP A 48 -0.47 5.75 -12.37
N VAL A 49 -1.19 4.78 -11.81
CA VAL A 49 -0.89 4.20 -10.49
C VAL A 49 0.49 3.52 -10.46
N ARG A 50 0.88 2.79 -11.52
CA ARG A 50 2.22 2.18 -11.62
C ARG A 50 3.34 3.18 -11.87
N SER A 51 3.01 4.39 -12.34
CA SER A 51 3.99 5.47 -12.54
C SER A 51 4.14 6.37 -11.31
N MET A 52 3.27 6.21 -10.29
CA MET A 52 3.34 6.96 -9.04
C MET A 52 4.57 6.54 -8.24
N THR A 53 5.18 7.51 -7.56
CA THR A 53 6.25 7.21 -6.61
C THR A 53 5.67 6.63 -5.33
N GLU A 54 6.50 5.95 -4.53
CA GLU A 54 6.09 5.44 -3.21
C GLU A 54 5.54 6.54 -2.30
N ASP A 55 5.99 7.79 -2.47
CA ASP A 55 5.50 8.96 -1.74
C ASP A 55 4.07 9.34 -2.16
N ASP A 56 3.80 9.37 -3.47
CA ASP A 56 2.46 9.58 -4.03
C ASP A 56 1.48 8.48 -3.62
N LEU A 57 1.92 7.22 -3.65
CA LEU A 57 1.11 6.09 -3.17
C LEU A 57 0.77 6.26 -1.69
N ARG A 58 1.72 6.75 -0.89
CA ARG A 58 1.50 7.02 0.54
C ARG A 58 0.54 8.18 0.76
N LEU A 59 0.60 9.20 -0.08
CA LEU A 59 -0.33 10.33 -0.03
C LEU A 59 -1.75 9.85 -0.38
N ALA A 60 -1.90 9.04 -1.42
CA ALA A 60 -3.18 8.45 -1.80
C ALA A 60 -3.75 7.53 -0.72
N LEU A 61 -2.87 6.80 -0.03
CA LEU A 61 -3.21 5.95 1.10
C LEU A 61 -3.25 6.69 2.44
N HIS A 62 -3.01 8.01 2.49
CA HIS A 62 -2.86 8.74 3.75
C HIS A 62 -4.09 8.54 4.65
N GLU A 63 -5.28 8.69 4.09
CA GLU A 63 -6.55 8.50 4.80
C GLU A 63 -6.76 7.05 5.26
N GLU A 64 -6.36 6.07 4.45
CA GLU A 64 -6.47 4.65 4.82
C GLU A 64 -5.49 4.28 5.95
N MET A 65 -4.28 4.84 5.88
CA MET A 65 -3.24 4.66 6.89
C MET A 65 -3.57 5.37 8.21
N GLN A 66 -4.36 6.45 8.20
CA GLN A 66 -4.83 7.10 9.44
C GLN A 66 -5.70 6.18 10.30
N GLY A 67 -6.45 5.27 9.68
CA GLY A 67 -7.28 4.27 10.38
C GLY A 67 -6.65 2.89 10.50
N TRP A 68 -5.51 2.67 9.84
CA TRP A 68 -4.82 1.39 9.81
C TRP A 68 -3.63 1.37 10.77
N THR A 69 -3.76 0.58 11.82
CA THR A 69 -2.66 0.28 12.75
C THR A 69 -1.93 -0.96 12.26
N LEU A 70 -0.59 -0.97 12.25
CA LEU A 70 0.14 -2.20 12.02
C LEU A 70 -0.37 -3.28 12.98
N PRO A 71 -0.72 -4.48 12.48
CA PRO A 71 -0.97 -5.59 13.38
C PRO A 71 0.32 -5.82 14.20
N THR A 72 0.19 -5.79 15.53
CA THR A 72 1.22 -6.10 16.53
C THR A 72 1.70 -7.56 16.38
N ALA A 73 2.37 -7.87 15.26
CA ALA A 73 2.91 -9.18 14.94
C ALA A 73 4.39 -9.10 14.52
N ALA A 74 5.08 -8.05 14.98
CA ALA A 74 6.54 -7.99 15.00
C ALA A 74 6.97 -7.35 16.34
N ARG A 75 6.82 -8.11 17.43
CA ARG A 75 7.59 -7.90 18.65
C ARG A 75 8.39 -9.15 18.94
#